data_AF-A0A963EVH7-F1
#
_entry.id   AF-A0A963EVH7-F1
#
_cell.length_a   1.000
_cell.length_b   1.000
_cell.length_c   1.000
_cell.angle_alpha   90.00
_cell.angle_beta   90.00
_cell.angle_gamma   90.00
#
_symmetry.space_group_name_H-M   'P 1'
#
loop_
_entity.id
_entity.type
_entity.pdbx_description
1 polymer ?
#
loop_
_entity_poly.entity_id
_entity_poly.type
_entity_poly.pdbx_seq_one_letter_code
_entity_poly.pdbx_strand_id
1 'polypeptide(L)'
;MPVNPPLKLPQRYAPEPARRKSSAPCRSVDILPPSYFSPQVAVTLDRIFNAWIAGYTGGTDPRVVPLALLEWWVKLAWSPGTHARLTEKAARKMVRFALYAAQSLVQPENTPPAIEPLPQDQRFRYPGWHKWPYNLFSQSFLLTQQWWANATTGVP
;
A
#
# COMPACT_ATOMS: atom_id res chain seq x y z
N MET A 1 61.37 -12.94 -26.26
CA MET A 1 60.34 -13.06 -25.20
C MET A 1 59.30 -14.06 -25.67
N PRO A 2 59.37 -15.34 -25.29
CA PRO A 2 58.37 -16.32 -25.70
C PRO A 2 57.07 -16.11 -24.91
N VAL A 3 55.97 -15.94 -25.65
CA VAL A 3 54.62 -15.81 -25.11
C VAL A 3 54.20 -17.19 -24.60
N ASN A 4 53.99 -17.33 -23.28
CA ASN A 4 53.42 -18.54 -22.71
C ASN A 4 52.01 -18.78 -23.26
N PRO A 5 51.66 -20.01 -23.68
CA PRO A 5 50.28 -20.34 -24.01
C PRO A 5 49.41 -20.38 -22.73
N PRO A 6 48.10 -20.13 -22.84
CA PRO A 6 47.22 -20.14 -21.67
C PRO A 6 47.14 -21.54 -21.05
N LEU A 7 47.29 -21.60 -19.72
CA LEU A 7 47.04 -22.78 -18.91
C LEU A 7 45.62 -23.30 -19.17
N LYS A 8 45.50 -24.46 -19.82
CA LYS A 8 44.24 -25.20 -19.90
C LYS A 8 43.91 -25.72 -18.50
N LEU A 9 42.89 -25.14 -17.88
CA LEU A 9 42.29 -25.67 -16.66
C LEU A 9 41.84 -27.12 -16.92
N PRO A 10 42.08 -28.06 -15.99
CA PRO A 10 41.60 -29.43 -16.17
C PRO A 10 40.08 -29.42 -16.25
N GLN A 11 39.54 -29.95 -17.36
CA GLN A 11 38.12 -30.26 -17.51
C GLN A 11 37.71 -31.12 -16.31
N ARG A 12 36.88 -30.58 -15.42
CA ARG A 12 36.22 -31.37 -14.39
C ARG A 12 35.42 -32.46 -15.11
N TYR A 13 35.87 -33.70 -15.00
CA TYR A 13 35.09 -34.87 -15.38
C TYR A 13 33.80 -34.84 -14.53
N ALA A 14 32.70 -34.37 -15.11
CA ALA A 14 31.40 -34.55 -14.49
C ALA A 14 31.10 -36.05 -14.57
N PRO A 15 30.88 -36.75 -13.44
CA PRO A 15 30.49 -38.14 -13.51
C PRO A 15 29.16 -38.23 -14.26
N GLU A 16 29.14 -39.11 -15.26
CA GLU A 16 27.94 -39.51 -15.99
C GLU A 16 26.80 -39.78 -14.99
N PRO A 17 25.57 -39.26 -15.21
CA PRO A 17 24.50 -39.43 -14.25
C PRO A 17 24.22 -40.93 -14.14
N ALA A 18 24.62 -41.52 -13.02
CA ALA A 18 24.40 -42.92 -12.71
C ALA A 18 22.92 -43.23 -12.98
N ARG A 19 22.66 -44.05 -13.99
CA ARG A 19 21.33 -44.56 -14.32
C ARG A 19 20.77 -45.18 -13.05
N ARG A 20 19.88 -44.45 -12.38
CA ARG A 20 19.19 -44.91 -11.17
C ARG A 20 18.48 -46.19 -11.56
N LYS A 21 19.03 -47.34 -11.15
CA LYS A 21 18.31 -48.61 -11.22
C LYS A 21 17.07 -48.41 -10.36
N SER A 22 15.91 -48.36 -11.00
CA SER A 22 14.62 -48.28 -10.31
C SER A 22 14.53 -49.47 -9.37
N SER A 23 14.81 -49.24 -8.08
CA SER A 23 14.48 -50.19 -7.04
C SER A 23 12.99 -50.50 -7.16
N ALA A 24 12.65 -51.78 -7.20
CA ALA A 24 11.25 -52.22 -7.15
C ALA A 24 10.53 -51.47 -6.01
N PRO A 25 9.32 -50.94 -6.24
CA PRO A 25 8.66 -50.16 -5.20
C PRO A 25 8.41 -51.07 -3.99
N CYS A 26 9.02 -50.73 -2.85
CA CYS A 26 8.52 -51.20 -1.57
C CYS A 26 7.04 -50.83 -1.55
N ARG A 27 6.18 -51.85 -1.57
CA ARG A 27 4.74 -51.69 -1.55
C ARG A 27 4.38 -51.20 -0.15
N SER A 28 4.41 -49.89 0.08
CA SER A 28 3.79 -49.31 1.26
C SER A 28 2.31 -49.67 1.16
N VAL A 29 1.85 -50.53 2.06
CA VAL A 29 0.43 -50.73 2.26
C VAL A 29 -0.04 -49.44 2.91
N ASP A 30 -0.51 -48.50 2.10
CA ASP A 30 -1.13 -47.28 2.62
C ASP A 30 -2.45 -47.71 3.26
N ILE A 31 -2.46 -47.76 4.60
CA ILE A 31 -3.61 -48.19 5.43
C ILE A 31 -4.74 -47.14 5.39
N LEU A 32 -4.42 -45.92 4.96
CA LEU A 32 -5.35 -44.81 4.92
C LEU A 32 -6.10 -44.76 3.58
N PRO A 33 -7.39 -44.38 3.58
CA PRO A 33 -8.13 -44.14 2.35
C PRO A 33 -7.42 -43.09 1.50
N PRO A 34 -7.53 -43.18 0.16
CA PRO A 34 -6.86 -42.24 -0.75
C PRO A 34 -7.21 -40.80 -0.39
N SER A 35 -6.19 -39.94 -0.30
CA SER A 35 -6.39 -38.52 -0.02
C SER A 35 -7.30 -37.90 -1.07
N TYR A 36 -8.35 -37.20 -0.62
CA TYR A 36 -9.22 -36.40 -1.48
C TYR A 36 -8.43 -35.35 -2.27
N PHE A 37 -7.36 -34.82 -1.67
CA PHE A 37 -6.37 -34.00 -2.36
C PHE A 37 -5.23 -34.90 -2.84
N SER A 38 -5.43 -35.53 -4.00
CA SER A 38 -4.32 -36.20 -4.67
C SER A 38 -3.32 -35.16 -5.19
N PRO A 39 -2.05 -35.53 -5.41
CA PRO A 39 -1.04 -34.61 -5.95
C PRO A 39 -1.49 -33.93 -7.25
N GLN A 40 -2.26 -34.63 -8.09
CA GLN A 40 -2.78 -34.11 -9.35
C GLN A 40 -3.87 -33.06 -9.13
N VAL A 41 -4.74 -33.27 -8.14
CA VAL A 41 -5.77 -32.29 -7.75
C VAL A 41 -5.11 -31.04 -7.16
N ALA A 42 -4.10 -31.21 -6.30
CA ALA A 42 -3.34 -30.09 -5.74
C ALA A 42 -2.66 -29.25 -6.84
N VAL A 43 -1.95 -29.88 -7.78
CA VAL A 43 -1.31 -29.18 -8.92
C VAL A 43 -2.35 -28.45 -9.79
N THR A 44 -3.52 -29.05 -9.99
CA THR A 44 -4.59 -28.43 -10.79
C THR A 44 -5.16 -27.19 -10.08
N LEU A 45 -5.41 -27.29 -8.78
CA LEU A 45 -5.85 -26.17 -7.95
C LEU A 45 -4.82 -25.05 -7.92
N ASP A 46 -3.55 -25.37 -7.72
CA ASP A 46 -2.45 -24.41 -7.74
C ASP A 46 -2.37 -23.69 -9.09
N ARG A 47 -2.53 -24.42 -10.20
CA ARG A 47 -2.51 -23.82 -11.55
C ARG A 47 -3.69 -22.88 -11.78
N ILE A 48 -4.90 -23.26 -11.36
CA ILE A 48 -6.10 -22.41 -11.46
C ILE A 48 -5.92 -21.15 -10.62
N PHE A 49 -5.47 -21.29 -9.38
CA PHE A 49 -5.23 -20.18 -8.47
C PHE A 49 -4.17 -19.22 -9.03
N ASN A 50 -3.03 -19.74 -9.48
CA ASN A 50 -1.96 -18.91 -10.06
C ASN A 50 -2.40 -18.23 -11.36
N ALA A 51 -3.19 -18.89 -12.21
CA ALA A 51 -3.72 -18.27 -13.45
C ALA A 51 -4.72 -17.15 -13.16
N TRP A 52 -5.57 -17.33 -12.15
CA TRP A 52 -6.54 -16.33 -11.72
C TRP A 52 -5.85 -15.08 -11.15
N ILE A 53 -4.83 -15.25 -10.31
CA ILE A 53 -4.10 -14.12 -9.71
C ILE A 53 -3.17 -13.44 -10.73
N ALA A 54 -2.55 -14.19 -11.64
CA ALA A 54 -1.69 -13.61 -12.69
C ALA A 54 -2.43 -12.60 -13.59
N GLY A 55 -3.73 -12.79 -13.81
CA GLY A 55 -4.56 -11.80 -14.52
C GLY A 55 -4.78 -10.50 -13.73
N TYR A 56 -4.76 -10.57 -12.39
CA TYR A 56 -4.96 -9.43 -11.51
C TYR A 56 -3.71 -8.55 -11.36
N THR A 57 -2.52 -9.12 -11.55
CA THR A 57 -1.24 -8.42 -11.37
C THR A 57 -0.60 -7.94 -12.68
N GLY A 58 -1.29 -8.09 -13.82
CA GLY A 58 -0.86 -7.55 -15.11
C GLY A 58 0.51 -8.06 -15.58
N GLY A 59 0.93 -9.25 -15.13
CA GLY A 59 2.23 -9.85 -15.43
C GLY A 59 3.35 -9.60 -14.40
N THR A 60 3.04 -8.97 -13.27
CA THR A 60 3.99 -8.82 -12.14
C THR A 60 3.85 -9.94 -11.11
N ASP A 61 4.89 -10.22 -10.30
CA ASP A 61 4.85 -11.29 -9.30
C ASP A 61 3.68 -11.06 -8.32
N PRO A 62 2.72 -11.98 -8.24
CA PRO A 62 1.48 -11.80 -7.48
C PRO A 62 1.70 -11.59 -5.98
N ARG A 63 2.86 -11.99 -5.45
CA ARG A 63 3.22 -11.84 -4.04
C ARG A 63 3.62 -10.40 -3.69
N VAL A 64 3.97 -9.58 -4.68
CA VAL A 64 4.44 -8.21 -4.46
C VAL A 64 3.31 -7.31 -3.94
N VAL A 65 2.07 -7.52 -4.38
CA VAL A 65 0.91 -6.73 -3.95
C VAL A 65 0.67 -6.81 -2.44
N PRO A 66 0.46 -8.01 -1.84
CA PRO A 66 0.27 -8.11 -0.39
C PRO A 66 1.53 -7.71 0.39
N LEU A 67 2.73 -7.94 -0.16
CA LEU A 67 3.98 -7.56 0.51
C LEU A 67 4.16 -6.04 0.59
N ALA A 68 3.90 -5.31 -0.49
CA ALA A 68 3.97 -3.84 -0.52
C ALA A 68 2.92 -3.22 0.42
N LEU A 69 1.72 -3.81 0.46
CA LEU A 69 0.69 -3.40 1.41
C LEU A 69 1.16 -3.61 2.85
N LEU A 70 1.72 -4.77 3.17
CA LEU A 70 2.26 -5.08 4.50
C LEU A 70 3.41 -4.15 4.87
N GLU A 71 4.32 -3.87 3.95
CA GLU A 71 5.41 -2.92 4.16
C GLU A 71 4.86 -1.54 4.51
N TRP A 72 3.83 -1.07 3.79
CA TRP A 72 3.17 0.20 4.09
C TRP A 72 2.52 0.18 5.48
N TRP A 73 1.82 -0.89 5.83
CA TRP A 73 1.23 -1.07 7.16
C TRP A 73 2.26 -1.10 8.28
N VAL A 74 3.38 -1.80 8.11
CA VAL A 74 4.47 -1.85 9.10
C VAL A 74 5.12 -0.47 9.23
N LYS A 75 5.37 0.22 8.11
CA LYS A 75 5.90 1.59 8.13
C LYS A 75 4.97 2.57 8.84
N LEU A 76 3.65 2.44 8.65
CA LEU A 76 2.65 3.21 9.40
C LEU A 76 2.63 2.83 10.88
N ALA A 77 2.70 1.54 11.20
CA ALA A 77 2.68 1.02 12.57
C ALA A 77 3.93 1.42 13.39
N TRP A 78 5.07 1.67 12.73
CA TRP A 78 6.32 2.09 13.38
C TRP A 78 6.42 3.60 13.66
N SER A 79 5.44 4.41 13.21
CA SER A 79 5.34 5.84 13.51
C SER A 79 4.05 6.24 14.24
N PRO A 80 3.62 5.53 15.29
CA PRO A 80 2.32 5.77 15.93
C PRO A 80 2.25 7.17 16.56
N GLY A 81 3.36 7.70 17.06
CA GLY A 81 3.43 9.05 17.64
C GLY A 81 3.24 10.17 16.62
N THR A 82 3.83 10.04 15.42
CA THR A 82 3.68 11.02 14.34
C THR A 82 2.25 11.01 13.81
N HIS A 83 1.67 9.82 13.62
CA HIS A 83 0.27 9.68 13.22
C HIS A 83 -0.68 10.21 14.29
N ALA A 84 -0.48 9.88 15.56
CA ALA A 84 -1.31 10.41 16.66
C ALA A 84 -1.30 11.95 16.70
N ARG A 85 -0.12 12.57 16.54
CA ARG A 85 0.03 14.04 16.50
C ARG A 85 -0.68 14.66 15.28
N LEU A 86 -0.57 14.04 14.10
CA LEU A 86 -1.25 14.53 12.89
C LEU A 86 -2.77 14.31 12.95
N THR A 87 -3.22 13.19 13.51
CA THR A 87 -4.63 12.86 13.75
C THR A 87 -5.24 13.81 14.77
N GLU A 88 -4.55 14.13 15.86
CA GLU A 88 -5.00 15.12 16.84
C GLU A 88 -5.13 16.52 16.20
N LYS A 89 -4.16 16.92 15.37
CA LYS A 89 -4.26 18.16 14.57
C LYS A 89 -5.44 18.12 13.59
N ALA A 90 -5.71 16.98 12.95
CA ALA A 90 -6.87 16.80 12.06
C ALA A 90 -8.19 16.91 12.83
N ALA A 91 -8.30 16.22 13.97
CA ALA A 91 -9.48 16.21 14.82
C ALA A 91 -9.85 17.61 15.30
N ARG A 92 -8.87 18.40 15.76
CA ARG A 92 -9.10 19.81 16.14
C ARG A 92 -9.66 20.67 15.00
N LYS A 93 -9.16 20.45 13.77
CA LYS A 93 -9.66 21.15 12.58
C LYS A 93 -11.07 20.71 12.21
N MET A 94 -11.36 19.43 12.34
CA MET A 94 -12.69 18.88 12.07
C MET A 94 -13.73 19.40 13.07
N VAL A 95 -13.39 19.48 14.35
CA VAL A 95 -14.24 20.10 15.38
C VAL A 95 -14.50 21.58 15.05
N ARG A 96 -13.46 22.35 14.69
CA ARG A 96 -13.64 23.75 14.27
C ARG A 96 -14.55 23.89 13.05
N PHE A 97 -14.40 23.01 12.06
CA PHE A 97 -15.27 22.99 10.89
C PHE A 97 -16.72 22.64 11.25
N ALA A 98 -16.94 21.65 12.10
CA ALA A 98 -18.27 21.25 12.55
C ALA A 98 -18.99 22.38 13.31
N LEU A 99 -18.27 23.08 14.21
CA LEU A 99 -18.78 24.26 14.91
C LEU A 99 -19.12 25.39 13.93
N TYR A 100 -18.27 25.65 12.93
CA TYR A 100 -18.53 26.64 11.90
C TYR A 100 -19.74 26.28 11.03
N ALA A 101 -19.89 25.01 10.65
CA ALA A 101 -21.02 24.54 9.87
C ALA A 101 -22.34 24.68 10.65
N ALA A 102 -22.34 24.32 11.94
CA ALA A 102 -23.49 24.52 12.81
C ALA A 102 -23.84 26.00 12.97
N GLN A 103 -22.86 26.87 13.18
CA GLN A 103 -23.09 28.33 13.27
C GLN A 103 -23.61 28.91 11.95
N SER A 104 -23.05 28.48 10.82
CA SER A 104 -23.48 28.93 9.48
C SER A 104 -24.90 28.52 9.14
N LEU A 105 -25.41 27.43 9.73
CA LEU A 105 -26.81 27.01 9.58
C LEU A 105 -27.76 27.87 10.42
N VAL A 106 -27.34 28.32 11.60
CA VAL A 106 -28.16 29.13 12.51
C VAL A 106 -28.09 30.63 12.16
N GLN A 107 -26.92 31.12 11.74
CA GLN A 107 -26.65 32.53 11.44
C GLN A 107 -25.83 32.67 10.14
N PRO A 108 -26.46 32.48 8.96
CA PRO A 108 -25.76 32.44 7.68
C PRO A 108 -25.01 33.72 7.32
N GLU A 109 -25.55 34.87 7.73
CA GLU A 109 -25.04 36.19 7.34
C GLU A 109 -23.97 36.75 8.30
N ASN A 110 -23.76 36.13 9.47
CA ASN A 110 -22.91 36.70 10.53
C ASN A 110 -21.93 35.70 11.16
N THR A 111 -21.69 34.55 10.52
CA THR A 111 -20.75 33.56 11.03
C THR A 111 -19.31 33.91 10.64
N PRO A 112 -18.41 34.16 11.60
CA PRO A 112 -17.00 34.44 11.31
C PRO A 112 -16.30 33.20 10.71
N PRO A 113 -15.39 33.37 9.74
CA PRO A 113 -14.68 32.25 9.11
C PRO A 113 -13.85 31.46 10.13
N ALA A 114 -13.83 30.13 10.01
CA ALA A 114 -13.05 29.24 10.88
C ALA A 114 -11.54 29.36 10.64
N ILE A 115 -11.15 29.74 9.42
CA ILE A 115 -9.79 30.01 9.00
C ILE A 115 -9.78 31.08 7.90
N GLU A 116 -8.86 32.02 8.02
CA GLU A 116 -8.58 33.01 6.97
C GLU A 116 -7.65 32.41 5.91
N PRO A 117 -7.91 32.66 4.62
CA PRO A 117 -6.98 32.29 3.55
C PRO A 117 -5.64 33.03 3.74
N LEU A 118 -4.56 32.45 3.21
CA LEU A 118 -3.28 33.14 3.19
C LEU A 118 -3.42 34.45 2.38
N PRO A 119 -2.68 35.52 2.71
CA PRO A 119 -2.78 36.81 1.99
C PRO A 119 -2.52 36.71 0.47
N GLN A 120 -1.82 35.66 0.06
CA GLN A 120 -1.46 35.37 -1.33
C GLN A 120 -2.57 34.61 -2.08
N ASP A 121 -3.51 33.97 -1.37
CA ASP A 121 -4.57 33.16 -1.95
C ASP A 121 -5.82 34.00 -2.26
N GLN A 122 -5.97 34.36 -3.54
CA GLN A 122 -7.08 35.18 -4.02
C GLN A 122 -8.32 34.37 -4.41
N ARG A 123 -8.29 33.04 -4.33
CA ARG A 123 -9.36 32.16 -4.88
C ARG A 123 -10.73 32.37 -4.22
N PHE A 124 -10.74 32.74 -2.93
CA PHE A 124 -11.96 32.90 -2.13
C PHE A 124 -12.36 34.36 -1.88
N ARG A 125 -11.79 35.32 -2.63
CA ARG A 125 -12.04 36.76 -2.40
C ARG A 125 -13.45 37.23 -2.75
N TYR A 126 -14.13 36.55 -3.66
CA TYR A 126 -15.48 36.93 -4.06
C TYR A 126 -16.47 36.73 -2.89
N PRO A 127 -17.30 37.74 -2.54
CA PRO A 127 -18.22 37.67 -1.39
C PRO A 127 -19.16 36.45 -1.38
N GLY A 128 -19.50 35.90 -2.55
CA GLY A 128 -20.32 34.69 -2.65
C GLY A 128 -19.70 33.45 -1.99
N TRP A 129 -18.38 33.39 -1.85
CA TRP A 129 -17.69 32.31 -1.13
C TRP A 129 -17.89 32.36 0.39
N HIS A 130 -18.36 33.49 0.93
CA HIS A 130 -18.68 33.65 2.35
C HIS A 130 -20.14 33.32 2.66
N LYS A 131 -20.95 33.02 1.64
CA LYS A 131 -22.37 32.70 1.79
C LYS A 131 -22.59 31.19 1.79
N TRP A 132 -23.63 30.76 2.50
CA TRP A 132 -24.08 29.38 2.46
C TRP A 132 -24.52 28.99 1.03
N PRO A 133 -24.19 27.78 0.53
CA PRO A 133 -23.38 26.72 1.14
C PRO A 133 -21.88 26.80 0.79
N TYR A 134 -21.47 27.76 -0.05
CA TYR A 134 -20.12 27.87 -0.59
C TYR A 134 -19.06 28.16 0.47
N ASN A 135 -19.47 28.77 1.58
CA ASN A 135 -18.66 29.00 2.76
C ASN A 135 -18.17 27.70 3.42
N LEU A 136 -18.92 26.60 3.34
CA LEU A 136 -18.49 25.30 3.85
C LEU A 136 -17.40 24.69 2.96
N PHE A 137 -17.55 24.82 1.63
CA PHE A 137 -16.56 24.32 0.68
C PHE A 137 -15.24 25.09 0.80
N SER A 138 -15.29 26.42 0.91
CA SER A 138 -14.08 27.22 1.07
C SER A 138 -13.35 26.90 2.39
N GLN A 139 -14.09 26.82 3.50
CA GLN A 139 -13.50 26.55 4.82
C GLN A 139 -12.98 25.12 4.96
N SER A 140 -13.68 24.12 4.44
CA SER A 140 -13.20 22.72 4.44
C SER A 140 -11.91 22.57 3.62
N PHE A 141 -11.83 23.25 2.48
CA PHE A 141 -10.63 23.24 1.65
C PHE A 141 -9.44 23.92 2.34
N LEU A 142 -9.61 25.12 2.89
CA LEU A 142 -8.54 25.85 3.60
C LEU A 142 -8.02 25.09 4.83
N LEU A 143 -8.92 24.45 5.59
CA LEU A 143 -8.54 23.62 6.73
C LEU A 143 -7.73 22.39 6.31
N THR A 144 -8.12 21.76 5.20
CA THR A 144 -7.42 20.64 4.56
C THR A 144 -6.04 21.07 4.06
N GLN A 145 -5.93 22.21 3.38
CA GLN A 145 -4.64 22.75 2.92
C GLN A 145 -3.68 23.00 4.10
N GLN A 146 -4.17 23.64 5.16
CA GLN A 146 -3.34 23.88 6.33
C GLN A 146 -2.99 22.57 7.06
N TRP A 147 -3.86 21.55 7.03
CA TRP A 147 -3.49 20.22 7.55
C TRP A 147 -2.38 19.58 6.72
N TRP A 148 -2.49 19.58 5.39
CA TRP A 148 -1.47 19.07 4.49
C TRP A 148 -0.14 19.77 4.67
N ALA A 149 -0.15 21.11 4.72
CA ALA A 149 1.05 21.89 4.98
C ALA A 149 1.73 21.48 6.30
N ASN A 150 0.95 21.23 7.36
CA ASN A 150 1.46 20.74 8.64
C ASN A 150 1.91 19.27 8.62
N ALA A 151 1.41 18.46 7.70
CA ALA A 151 1.77 17.06 7.55
C ALA A 151 3.05 16.88 6.72
N THR A 152 3.32 17.80 5.80
CA THR A 152 4.51 17.77 4.92
C THR A 152 5.66 18.63 5.41
N THR A 153 5.46 19.44 6.46
CA THR A 153 6.54 20.22 7.10
C THR A 153 6.93 19.58 8.45
N GLY A 154 8.20 19.25 8.60
CA GLY A 154 8.75 18.69 9.85
C GLY A 154 8.66 17.16 9.99
N VAL A 155 8.64 16.42 8.88
CA VAL A 155 8.94 14.98 8.88
C VAL A 155 10.48 14.84 8.88
N PRO A 156 11.08 14.05 9.80
CA PRO A 156 12.53 13.85 9.85
C PRO A 156 13.10 13.22 8.57
#